data_AF-A0A6J5CQU7-F1
#
_entry.id   AF-A0A6J5CQU7-F1
#
_cell.length_a   1.000
_cell.length_b   1.000
_cell.length_c   1.000
_cell.angle_alpha   90.00
_cell.angle_beta   90.00
_cell.angle_gamma   90.00
#
_symmetry.space_group_name_H-M   'P 1'
#
loop_
_entity.id
_entity.type
_entity.pdbx_description
1 polymer ?
#
loop_
_entity_poly.entity_id
_entity_poly.type
_entity_poly.pdbx_seq_one_letter_code
_entity_poly.pdbx_strand_id
1 'polypeptide(L)'
;MKKIIGVIALLAVAWIAINTNIPTPPKSKVCSVEWFSYVGQHYFDISDGQGHGPDPGSSEWLGSVEWKAKLPIRANLPDVERCERIQQQLERHTFIINNALGLEISL
;
A
#
# COMPACT_ATOMS: atom_id res chain seq x y z
N MET A 1 12.64 34.71 -15.13
CA MET A 1 12.59 33.28 -15.48
C MET A 1 13.21 32.37 -14.41
N LYS A 2 14.50 32.51 -14.04
CA LYS A 2 15.14 31.65 -13.02
C LYS A 2 14.40 31.58 -11.66
N LYS A 3 13.93 32.73 -11.14
CA LYS A 3 13.14 32.78 -9.88
C LYS A 3 11.80 32.03 -9.99
N ILE A 4 11.13 32.13 -11.14
CA ILE A 4 9.85 31.46 -11.40
C ILE A 4 10.04 29.94 -11.47
N ILE A 5 11.08 29.50 -12.19
CA ILE A 5 11.44 28.07 -12.27
C ILE A 5 11.74 27.51 -10.87
N GLY A 6 12.47 28.26 -10.04
CA GLY A 6 12.74 27.86 -8.66
C GLY A 6 11.48 27.69 -7.82
N VAL A 7 10.50 28.59 -7.94
CA VAL A 7 9.21 28.48 -7.22
C VAL A 7 8.41 27.27 -7.70
N ILE A 8 8.32 27.04 -9.02
CA ILE A 8 7.61 25.87 -9.58
C ILE A 8 8.24 24.57 -9.08
N ALA A 9 9.57 24.47 -9.09
CA ALA A 9 10.28 23.29 -8.59
C ALA A 9 9.98 23.03 -7.10
N LEU A 10 9.97 24.08 -6.26
CA LEU A 10 9.63 23.94 -4.84
C LEU A 10 8.20 23.46 -4.62
N LEU A 11 7.24 23.99 -5.38
CA LEU A 11 5.84 23.56 -5.31
C LEU A 11 5.68 22.10 -5.76
N ALA A 12 6.38 21.68 -6.81
CA ALA A 12 6.36 20.31 -7.27
C ALA A 12 6.94 19.34 -6.21
N VAL A 13 8.08 19.69 -5.59
CA VAL A 13 8.66 18.87 -4.51
C VAL A 13 7.73 18.79 -3.31
N ALA A 14 7.14 19.91 -2.89
CA ALA A 14 6.18 19.92 -1.78
C ALA A 14 4.96 19.05 -2.08
N TRP A 15 4.42 19.14 -3.30
CA TRP A 15 3.29 18.31 -3.74
C TRP A 15 3.64 16.81 -3.77
N ILE A 16 4.82 16.44 -4.26
CA ILE A 16 5.30 15.05 -4.23
C ILE A 16 5.41 14.57 -2.77
N ALA A 17 6.00 15.37 -1.89
CA ALA A 17 6.16 15.01 -0.48
C ALA A 17 4.82 14.78 0.22
N ILE A 18 3.82 15.64 0.00
CA ILE A 18 2.48 15.51 0.59
C ILE A 18 1.75 14.24 0.10
N ASN A 19 2.00 13.84 -1.15
CA ASN A 19 1.39 12.64 -1.74
C ASN A 19 2.19 11.35 -1.51
N THR A 20 3.30 11.42 -0.76
CA THR A 20 4.13 10.26 -0.44
C THR A 20 3.85 9.78 0.98
N ASN A 21 3.44 8.52 1.13
CA ASN A 21 3.27 7.85 2.40
C ASN A 21 4.36 6.78 2.61
N ILE A 22 4.84 6.67 3.84
CA ILE A 22 5.76 5.62 4.28
C ILE A 22 5.09 4.92 5.47
N PRO A 23 4.17 3.98 5.21
CA PRO A 23 3.41 3.32 6.26
C PRO A 23 4.31 2.43 7.13
N THR A 24 3.94 2.34 8.40
CA THR A 24 4.53 1.37 9.33
C THR A 24 3.70 0.09 9.37
N PRO A 25 4.28 -1.06 9.74
CA PRO A 25 3.53 -2.31 9.83
C PRO A 25 2.32 -2.17 10.77
N PRO A 26 1.17 -2.77 10.43
CA PRO A 26 0.01 -2.81 11.31
C PRO A 26 0.36 -3.39 12.68
N LYS A 27 -0.16 -2.79 13.75
CA LYS A 27 -0.03 -3.30 15.13
C LYS A 27 -1.26 -4.05 15.64
N SER A 28 -2.34 -4.05 14.86
CA SER A 28 -3.56 -4.81 15.16
C SER A 28 -3.33 -6.31 14.99
N LYS A 29 -4.27 -7.11 15.50
CA LYS A 29 -4.22 -8.56 15.33
C LYS A 29 -4.26 -8.91 13.84
N VAL A 30 -3.28 -9.67 13.37
CA VAL A 30 -3.20 -10.12 11.97
C VAL A 30 -4.50 -10.79 11.55
N CYS A 31 -4.96 -10.48 10.33
CA CYS A 31 -6.20 -10.99 9.75
C CYS A 31 -7.49 -10.56 10.49
N SER A 32 -7.44 -9.51 11.31
CA SER A 32 -8.64 -8.86 11.85
C SER A 32 -9.18 -7.79 10.91
N VAL A 33 -10.41 -7.33 11.14
CA VAL A 33 -11.03 -6.24 10.37
C VAL A 33 -10.19 -4.96 10.44
N GLU A 34 -9.63 -4.66 11.62
CA GLU A 34 -8.75 -3.51 11.82
C GLU A 34 -7.44 -3.65 11.01
N TRP A 35 -6.91 -4.88 10.90
CA TRP A 35 -5.74 -5.15 10.07
C TRP A 35 -6.04 -4.96 8.59
N PHE A 36 -7.15 -5.49 8.07
CA PHE A 36 -7.56 -5.28 6.68
C PHE A 36 -7.75 -3.80 6.37
N SER A 37 -8.44 -3.08 7.27
CA SER A 37 -8.65 -1.64 7.15
C SER A 37 -7.33 -0.87 7.12
N TYR A 38 -6.39 -1.20 8.00
CA TYR A 38 -5.09 -0.53 8.04
C TYR A 38 -4.30 -0.74 6.75
N VAL A 39 -4.20 -1.99 6.28
CA VAL A 39 -3.47 -2.33 5.06
C VAL A 39 -4.07 -1.62 3.83
N GLY A 40 -5.40 -1.63 3.70
CA GLY A 40 -6.07 -0.95 2.58
C GLY A 40 -5.96 0.59 2.62
N GLN A 41 -5.90 1.20 3.81
CA GLN A 41 -5.82 2.66 3.93
C GLN A 41 -4.40 3.21 3.81
N HIS A 42 -3.40 2.44 4.27
CA HIS A 42 -2.05 2.98 4.44
C HIS A 42 -1.02 2.40 3.47
N TYR A 43 -1.23 1.18 2.97
CA TYR A 43 -0.27 0.53 2.08
C TYR A 43 -0.74 0.58 0.62
N PHE A 44 -1.87 -0.06 0.30
CA PHE A 44 -2.22 -0.31 -1.10
C PHE A 44 -3.67 0.06 -1.35
N ASP A 45 -3.89 0.90 -2.36
CA ASP A 45 -5.21 1.07 -2.95
C ASP A 45 -5.55 -0.21 -3.73
N ILE A 46 -6.48 -1.00 -3.18
CA ILE A 46 -7.04 -2.22 -3.77
C ILE A 46 -8.40 -1.90 -4.39
N SER A 47 -8.45 -0.87 -5.22
CA SER A 47 -9.61 -0.52 -6.02
C SER A 47 -9.29 -0.57 -7.51
N ASP A 48 -10.32 -0.58 -8.33
CA ASP A 48 -10.24 -0.43 -9.79
C ASP A 48 -10.17 1.04 -10.24
N GLY A 49 -10.10 1.98 -9.30
CA GLY A 49 -10.13 3.43 -9.57
C GLY A 49 -11.51 3.99 -9.94
N GLN A 50 -12.56 3.16 -9.95
CA GLN A 50 -13.97 3.56 -10.15
C GLN A 50 -14.77 3.56 -8.83
N GLY A 51 -14.11 3.31 -7.71
CA GLY A 51 -14.75 3.16 -6.41
C GLY A 51 -15.25 1.73 -6.14
N HIS A 52 -14.85 0.75 -6.96
CA HIS A 52 -15.09 -0.66 -6.71
C HIS A 52 -13.78 -1.38 -6.37
N GLY A 53 -13.90 -2.48 -5.64
CA GLY A 53 -12.79 -3.32 -5.26
C GLY A 53 -13.30 -4.55 -4.52
N PRO A 54 -12.48 -5.60 -4.39
CA PRO A 54 -12.85 -6.77 -3.62
C PRO A 54 -13.02 -6.40 -2.14
N ASP A 55 -13.92 -7.11 -1.45
CA ASP A 55 -14.20 -6.87 -0.04
C ASP A 55 -12.93 -7.07 0.81
N PRO A 56 -12.55 -6.12 1.68
CA PRO A 56 -11.37 -6.26 2.53
C PRO A 56 -11.36 -7.57 3.33
N GLY A 57 -10.27 -8.32 3.22
CA GLY A 57 -10.11 -9.64 3.85
C GLY A 57 -10.66 -10.83 3.06
N SER A 58 -11.36 -10.59 1.94
CA SER A 58 -11.71 -11.67 1.01
C SER A 58 -10.45 -12.27 0.37
N SER A 59 -10.55 -13.52 -0.10
CA SER A 59 -9.42 -14.21 -0.74
C SER A 59 -8.92 -13.47 -1.99
N GLU A 60 -9.82 -12.83 -2.75
CA GLU A 60 -9.49 -11.98 -3.89
C GLU A 60 -8.73 -10.72 -3.44
N TRP A 61 -9.21 -10.03 -2.42
CA TRP A 61 -8.54 -8.87 -1.85
C TRP A 61 -7.14 -9.21 -1.34
N LEU A 62 -6.98 -10.34 -0.64
CA LEU A 62 -5.68 -10.83 -0.21
C LEU A 62 -4.75 -11.11 -1.39
N GLY A 63 -5.28 -11.58 -2.53
CA GLY A 63 -4.48 -11.80 -3.73
C GLY A 63 -3.92 -10.51 -4.30
N SER A 64 -4.74 -9.46 -4.34
CA SER A 64 -4.31 -8.13 -4.76
C SER A 64 -3.27 -7.52 -3.81
N VAL A 65 -3.44 -7.70 -2.50
CA VAL A 65 -2.45 -7.26 -1.50
C VAL A 65 -1.14 -8.03 -1.63
N GLU A 66 -1.17 -9.36 -1.81
CA GLU A 66 0.03 -10.17 -2.05
C GLU A 66 0.80 -9.64 -3.27
N TRP A 67 0.10 -9.39 -4.38
CA TRP A 67 0.70 -8.87 -5.61
C TRP A 67 1.36 -7.49 -5.40
N LYS A 68 0.63 -6.55 -4.77
CA LYS A 68 1.15 -5.20 -4.44
C LYS A 68 2.37 -5.27 -3.51
N ALA A 69 2.33 -6.14 -2.51
CA ALA A 69 3.42 -6.40 -1.56
C ALA A 69 4.62 -7.15 -2.16
N LYS A 70 4.60 -7.44 -3.48
CA LYS A 70 5.62 -8.22 -4.20
C LYS A 70 5.78 -9.65 -3.69
N LEU A 71 4.70 -10.21 -3.14
CA LEU A 71 4.60 -11.61 -2.78
C LEU A 71 3.97 -12.42 -3.92
N PRO A 72 4.35 -13.70 -4.10
CA PRO A 72 3.57 -14.62 -4.91
C PRO A 72 2.16 -14.78 -4.33
N ILE A 73 1.14 -14.71 -5.19
CA ILE A 73 -0.26 -14.98 -4.84
C ILE A 73 -0.39 -16.46 -4.47
N ARG A 74 -0.93 -16.75 -3.29
CA ARG A 74 -1.07 -18.11 -2.76
C ARG A 74 -2.52 -18.41 -2.37
N ALA A 75 -3.44 -18.29 -3.33
CA ALA A 75 -4.87 -18.53 -3.12
C ALA A 75 -5.21 -19.98 -2.68
N ASN A 76 -4.25 -20.91 -2.76
CA ASN A 76 -4.39 -22.27 -2.26
C ASN A 76 -4.09 -22.42 -0.76
N LEU A 77 -3.55 -21.39 -0.10
CA LEU A 77 -3.28 -21.38 1.33
C LEU A 77 -4.50 -20.87 2.11
N PRO A 78 -4.66 -21.26 3.39
CA PRO A 78 -5.63 -20.63 4.28
C PRO A 78 -5.39 -19.12 4.39
N ASP A 79 -6.46 -18.33 4.43
CA ASP A 79 -6.35 -16.86 4.45
C ASP A 79 -5.56 -16.33 5.65
N VAL A 80 -5.63 -16.99 6.81
CA VAL A 80 -4.82 -16.63 7.99
C VAL A 80 -3.32 -16.75 7.70
N GLU A 81 -2.89 -17.80 7.02
CA GLU A 81 -1.47 -17.98 6.64
C GLU A 81 -1.05 -16.91 5.62
N ARG A 82 -1.93 -16.55 4.70
CA ARG A 82 -1.68 -15.47 3.72
C ARG A 82 -1.55 -14.11 4.43
N CYS A 83 -2.43 -13.81 5.37
CA CYS A 83 -2.37 -12.62 6.23
C CYS A 83 -1.03 -12.54 6.98
N GLU A 84 -0.56 -13.64 7.58
CA GLU A 84 0.73 -13.68 8.27
C GLU A 84 1.91 -13.43 7.33
N ARG A 85 1.89 -14.03 6.14
CA ARG A 85 2.92 -13.78 5.12
C ARG A 85 2.96 -12.33 4.68
N ILE A 86 1.79 -11.72 4.47
CA ILE A 86 1.69 -10.29 4.15
C ILE A 86 2.28 -9.48 5.31
N GLN A 87 1.85 -9.71 6.56
CA GLN A 87 2.37 -8.99 7.72
C GLN A 87 3.90 -9.07 7.81
N GLN A 88 4.47 -10.28 7.67
CA GLN A 88 5.92 -10.47 7.68
C GLN A 88 6.62 -9.69 6.57
N GLN A 89 6.01 -9.59 5.39
CA GLN A 89 6.55 -8.80 4.29
C GLN A 89 6.55 -7.30 4.61
N LEU A 90 5.45 -6.81 5.20
CA LEU A 90 5.31 -5.41 5.62
C LEU A 90 6.29 -5.05 6.73
N GLU A 91 6.61 -5.98 7.63
CA GLU A 91 7.60 -5.81 8.71
C GLU A 91 9.05 -5.82 8.22
N ARG A 92 9.34 -6.60 7.17
CA ARG A 92 10.71 -6.76 6.64
C ARG A 92 11.12 -5.65 5.71
N HIS A 93 10.17 -4.98 5.07
CA HIS A 93 10.45 -4.00 4.03
C HIS A 93 9.84 -2.64 4.36
N THR A 94 10.55 -1.59 3.97
CA THR A 94 9.98 -0.25 3.99
C THR A 94 9.30 0.02 2.67
N PHE A 95 8.00 0.31 2.70
CA PHE A 95 7.24 0.71 1.52
C PHE A 95 7.18 2.24 1.42
N ILE A 96 7.49 2.77 0.25
CA ILE A 96 7.33 4.18 -0.11
C ILE A 96 6.30 4.25 -1.21
N ILE A 97 5.14 4.84 -0.91
CA ILE A 97 3.98 4.87 -1.80
C ILE A 97 3.68 6.31 -2.16
N ASN A 98 3.67 6.64 -3.45
CA ASN A 98 3.20 7.92 -3.97
C ASN A 98 1.96 7.71 -4.84
N ASN A 99 0.79 8.03 -4.30
CA ASN A 99 -0.48 7.80 -4.98
C ASN A 99 -0.66 8.70 -6.22
N ALA A 100 -0.13 9.92 -6.17
CA ALA A 100 -0.28 10.88 -7.26
C ALA A 100 0.54 10.52 -8.51
N LEU A 101 1.63 9.78 -8.33
CA LEU A 101 2.50 9.28 -9.41
C LEU A 101 2.32 7.78 -9.67
N GLY A 102 1.48 7.08 -8.89
CA GLY A 102 1.32 5.62 -8.97
C GLY A 102 2.61 4.85 -8.66
N LEU A 103 3.49 5.39 -7.81
CA LEU A 103 4.77 4.78 -7.48
C LEU A 103 4.66 3.97 -6.19
N GLU A 104 5.15 2.74 -6.23
CA GLU A 104 5.27 1.84 -5.08
C GLU A 104 6.68 1.25 -5.06
N ILE A 105 7.49 1.67 -4.10
CA ILE A 105 8.87 1.21 -3.92
C ILE A 105 8.93 0.42 -2.62
N SER A 106 9.60 -0.74 -2.66
CA SER A 106 9.89 -1.56 -1.49
C SER A 106 11.41 -1.62 -1.32
N LEU A 107 11.89 -1.29 -0.12
CA LEU A 107 13.30 -1.29 0.27
C LEU A 107 13.56 -2.35 1.35
#